data_AF-A0A7I9XY00-F1
#
_entry.id   AF-A0A7I9XY00-F1
#
_cell.length_a   1.000
_cell.length_b   1.000
_cell.length_c   1.000
_cell.angle_alpha   90.00
_cell.angle_beta   90.00
_cell.angle_gamma   90.00
#
_symmetry.space_group_name_H-M   'P 1'
#
loop_
_entity.id
_entity.type
_entity.pdbx_description
1 polymer ?
#
loop_
_entity_poly.entity_id
_entity_poly.type
_entity_poly.pdbx_seq_one_letter_code
_entity_poly.pdbx_strand_id
1 'polypeptide(L)'
;MTGWADLQAGISGVVKVRHAVLTVGGTWESAPGTQYPSMVVAGLNTYVDDGLCYEVAVPYPASFGPVGGSASSPSYQQSVADGYNWIAEWLAANPLQTFVLGGYSQGAEVVSRVAIDIMDGPLAQYAPNFVGGYTFGNPCRGAGFYAPGIADPGGHGISSLNMTELPMRDGQVVGRLRA
;
A
#
# COMPACT_ATOMS: atom_id res chain seq x y z
N MET A 1 5.83 21.62 -13.35
CA MET A 1 6.44 22.94 -13.07
C MET A 1 7.56 22.71 -12.08
N THR A 2 8.73 23.29 -12.31
CA THR A 2 9.89 23.23 -11.40
C THR A 2 9.62 24.15 -10.20
N GLY A 3 9.54 23.59 -9.00
CA GLY A 3 9.32 24.33 -7.75
C GLY A 3 10.62 24.63 -7.01
N TRP A 4 10.54 25.41 -5.93
CA TRP A 4 11.70 25.73 -5.07
C TRP A 4 12.42 24.48 -4.55
N ALA A 5 11.66 23.42 -4.24
CA ALA A 5 12.22 22.16 -3.77
C ALA A 5 13.05 21.44 -4.86
N ASP A 6 12.65 21.53 -6.13
CA ASP A 6 13.41 20.97 -7.26
C ASP A 6 14.72 21.74 -7.46
N LEU A 7 14.67 23.07 -7.32
CA LEU A 7 15.82 23.94 -7.42
C LEU A 7 16.83 23.68 -6.27
N GLN A 8 16.34 23.55 -5.04
CA GLN A 8 17.14 23.23 -3.86
C GLN A 8 17.78 21.84 -3.97
N ALA A 9 17.04 20.84 -4.46
CA ALA A 9 17.57 19.51 -4.70
C ALA A 9 18.76 19.57 -5.68
N GLY A 10 18.58 20.27 -6.80
CA GLY A 10 19.65 20.51 -7.79
C GLY A 10 20.87 21.22 -7.20
N ILE A 11 20.69 22.26 -6.38
CA ILE A 11 21.79 22.96 -5.68
C ILE A 11 22.53 22.02 -4.72
N SER A 12 21.80 21.13 -4.05
CA SER A 12 22.34 20.21 -3.05
C SER A 12 22.92 18.92 -3.65
N GLY A 13 22.87 18.77 -4.98
CA GLY A 13 23.33 17.56 -5.68
C GLY A 13 22.46 16.33 -5.42
N VAL A 14 21.20 16.51 -4.98
CA VAL A 14 20.23 15.44 -4.73
C VAL A 14 19.06 15.52 -5.72
N VAL A 15 18.38 14.40 -5.93
CA VAL A 15 17.18 14.36 -6.77
C VAL A 15 15.95 14.38 -5.88
N LYS A 16 15.01 15.31 -6.12
CA LYS A 16 13.68 15.23 -5.51
C LYS A 16 12.94 14.06 -6.15
N VAL A 17 12.68 13.01 -5.38
CA VAL A 17 11.90 11.85 -5.83
C VAL A 17 10.48 12.00 -5.31
N ARG A 18 9.49 11.98 -6.20
CA ARG A 18 8.10 11.76 -5.81
C ARG A 18 7.86 10.28 -5.66
N HIS A 19 7.36 9.86 -4.50
CA HIS A 19 7.05 8.47 -4.21
C HIS A 19 5.70 8.09 -4.82
N ALA A 20 5.62 6.92 -5.47
CA ALA A 20 4.36 6.36 -5.92
C ALA A 20 3.59 5.81 -4.71
N VAL A 21 2.30 6.08 -4.57
CA VAL A 21 1.45 5.44 -3.56
C VAL A 21 0.48 4.54 -4.28
N LEU A 22 0.70 3.23 -4.21
CA LEU A 22 -0.19 2.24 -4.79
C LEU A 22 -1.38 2.05 -3.84
N THR A 23 -2.53 2.60 -4.23
CA THR A 23 -3.75 2.60 -3.42
C THR A 23 -4.70 1.49 -3.89
N VAL A 24 -5.14 0.65 -2.95
CA VAL A 24 -6.05 -0.47 -3.22
C VAL A 24 -7.29 -0.34 -2.34
N GLY A 25 -8.44 -0.10 -2.97
CA GLY A 25 -9.73 -0.04 -2.27
C GLY A 25 -10.14 -1.37 -1.65
N GLY A 26 -11.19 -1.33 -0.84
CA GLY A 26 -11.85 -2.49 -0.27
C GLY A 26 -12.86 -3.11 -1.23
N THR A 27 -13.47 -4.20 -0.77
CA THR A 27 -14.53 -4.89 -1.51
C THR A 27 -15.63 -3.91 -1.95
N TRP A 28 -16.08 -4.09 -3.20
CA TRP A 28 -17.09 -3.30 -3.88
C TRP A 28 -16.73 -1.83 -4.08
N GLU A 29 -15.44 -1.50 -4.12
CA GLU A 29 -14.99 -0.20 -4.63
C GLU A 29 -15.60 0.06 -6.02
N SER A 30 -16.23 1.24 -6.18
CA SER A 30 -16.95 1.58 -7.40
C SER A 30 -16.04 1.97 -8.56
N ALA A 31 -14.87 2.52 -8.25
CA ALA A 31 -13.79 2.80 -9.19
C ALA A 31 -12.46 2.92 -8.41
N PRO A 32 -11.31 2.58 -9.02
CA PRO A 32 -10.01 2.75 -8.38
C PRO A 32 -9.82 4.20 -7.94
N GLY A 33 -9.32 4.38 -6.72
CA GLY A 33 -8.97 5.71 -6.23
C GLY A 33 -10.07 6.41 -5.42
N THR A 34 -11.11 5.70 -4.97
CA THR A 34 -12.32 6.33 -4.39
C THR A 34 -12.49 6.13 -2.89
N GLN A 35 -11.65 5.30 -2.26
CA GLN A 35 -11.79 4.94 -0.84
C GLN A 35 -10.65 5.45 0.05
N TYR A 36 -10.61 5.00 1.31
CA TYR A 36 -9.72 5.52 2.36
C TYR A 36 -8.24 5.63 1.94
N PRO A 37 -7.65 4.68 1.20
CA PRO A 37 -6.24 4.81 0.82
C PRO A 37 -5.97 6.05 -0.04
N SER A 38 -6.88 6.38 -0.95
CA SER A 38 -6.81 7.56 -1.82
C SER A 38 -7.05 8.86 -1.04
N MET A 39 -7.92 8.82 -0.03
CA MET A 39 -8.13 9.96 0.87
C MET A 39 -6.86 10.32 1.64
N VAL A 40 -6.01 9.35 1.99
CA VAL A 40 -4.70 9.61 2.60
C VAL A 40 -3.79 10.37 1.62
N VAL A 41 -3.72 9.97 0.36
CA VAL A 41 -2.90 10.66 -0.65
C VAL A 41 -3.43 12.07 -0.92
N ALA A 42 -4.76 12.22 -1.05
CA ALA A 42 -5.39 13.53 -1.21
C ALA A 42 -5.12 14.44 0.01
N GLY A 43 -5.17 13.90 1.22
CA GLY A 43 -4.86 14.61 2.45
C GLY A 43 -3.39 15.04 2.55
N LEU A 44 -2.44 14.16 2.19
CA LEU A 44 -1.02 14.49 2.11
C LEU A 44 -0.78 15.64 1.13
N ASN A 45 -1.38 15.57 -0.06
CA ASN A 45 -1.23 16.62 -1.07
C ASN A 45 -1.86 17.95 -0.61
N THR A 46 -3.00 17.91 0.08
CA THR A 46 -3.72 19.13 0.48
C THR A 46 -3.10 19.80 1.70
N TYR A 47 -2.66 19.01 2.68
CA TYR A 47 -2.35 19.50 4.02
C TYR A 47 -0.87 19.38 4.41
N VAL A 48 -0.05 18.66 3.64
CA VAL A 48 1.36 18.40 3.99
C VAL A 48 2.30 18.90 2.89
N ASP A 49 2.37 18.22 1.74
CA ASP A 49 3.24 18.57 0.61
C ASP A 49 2.79 17.82 -0.66
N ASP A 50 2.31 18.56 -1.66
CA ASP A 50 1.81 18.03 -2.94
C ASP A 50 2.92 17.52 -3.88
N GLY A 51 4.18 17.72 -3.50
CA GLY A 51 5.37 17.28 -4.21
C GLY A 51 6.06 16.09 -3.57
N LEU A 52 5.54 15.48 -2.50
CA LEU A 52 6.12 14.26 -1.90
C LEU A 52 5.70 12.97 -2.61
N CYS A 53 4.41 12.87 -2.93
CA CYS A 53 3.81 11.63 -3.40
C CYS A 53 2.92 11.85 -4.63
N TYR A 54 2.62 10.79 -5.37
CA TYR A 54 1.52 10.76 -6.34
C TYR A 54 0.78 9.43 -6.23
N GLU A 55 -0.52 9.45 -6.53
CA GLU A 55 -1.35 8.25 -6.47
C GLU A 55 -1.16 7.38 -7.71
N VAL A 56 -1.09 6.07 -7.47
CA VAL A 56 -1.26 5.01 -8.47
C VAL A 56 -2.43 4.15 -8.00
N ALA A 57 -3.65 4.51 -8.41
CA ALA A 57 -4.85 3.76 -8.05
C ALA A 57 -4.84 2.39 -8.74
N VAL A 58 -4.84 1.32 -7.96
CA VAL A 58 -4.71 -0.06 -8.45
C VAL A 58 -6.07 -0.54 -8.97
N PRO A 59 -6.22 -0.79 -10.29
CA PRO A 59 -7.41 -1.42 -10.82
C PRO A 59 -7.42 -2.90 -10.48
N TYR A 60 -8.47 -3.34 -9.80
CA TYR A 60 -8.70 -4.75 -9.51
C TYR A 60 -10.21 -4.99 -9.36
N PRO A 61 -10.68 -6.25 -9.36
CA PRO A 61 -12.12 -6.52 -9.37
C PRO A 61 -12.89 -6.04 -8.14
N ALA A 62 -12.22 -5.84 -7.00
CA ALA A 62 -12.87 -5.52 -5.71
C ALA A 62 -14.06 -6.43 -5.37
N SER A 63 -13.96 -7.73 -5.64
CA SER A 63 -15.12 -8.62 -5.64
C SER A 63 -15.11 -9.64 -4.49
N PHE A 64 -16.31 -10.06 -4.07
CA PHE A 64 -16.54 -11.15 -3.12
C PHE A 64 -17.42 -12.23 -3.76
N GLY A 65 -17.14 -12.55 -5.03
CA GLY A 65 -17.95 -13.48 -5.81
C GLY A 65 -19.41 -13.02 -5.89
N PRO A 66 -20.38 -13.95 -5.76
CA PRO A 66 -21.80 -13.59 -5.82
C PRO A 66 -22.29 -12.75 -4.64
N VAL A 67 -21.49 -12.57 -3.58
CA VAL A 67 -21.86 -11.69 -2.46
C VAL A 67 -21.63 -10.24 -2.90
N GLY A 68 -22.73 -9.52 -3.11
CA GLY A 68 -22.70 -8.15 -3.64
C GLY A 68 -22.33 -8.04 -5.13
N GLY A 69 -22.22 -9.17 -5.84
CA GLY A 69 -21.90 -9.25 -7.26
C GLY A 69 -22.88 -10.15 -8.03
N SER A 70 -22.56 -10.41 -9.30
CA SER A 70 -23.28 -11.42 -10.10
C SER A 70 -22.75 -12.83 -9.81
N ALA A 71 -23.46 -13.86 -10.26
CA ALA A 71 -22.99 -15.25 -10.15
C ALA A 71 -21.65 -15.50 -10.86
N SER A 72 -21.25 -14.64 -11.81
CA SER A 72 -20.00 -14.72 -12.55
C SER A 72 -18.91 -13.78 -12.00
N SER A 73 -19.17 -13.05 -10.92
CA SER A 73 -18.19 -12.16 -10.32
C SER A 73 -16.99 -12.95 -9.78
N PRO A 74 -15.75 -12.43 -9.89
CA PRO A 74 -14.56 -13.10 -9.36
C PRO A 74 -14.70 -13.41 -7.87
N SER A 75 -14.26 -14.60 -7.45
CA SER A 75 -14.17 -14.91 -6.01
C SER A 75 -13.28 -13.92 -5.27
N TYR A 76 -13.40 -13.88 -3.95
CA TYR A 76 -12.52 -13.08 -3.11
C TYR A 76 -11.03 -13.38 -3.39
N GLN A 77 -10.68 -14.66 -3.51
CA GLN A 77 -9.31 -15.10 -3.77
C GLN A 77 -8.82 -14.66 -5.14
N GLN A 78 -9.65 -14.78 -6.19
CA GLN A 78 -9.31 -14.29 -7.53
C GLN A 78 -9.14 -12.77 -7.52
N SER A 79 -10.06 -12.03 -6.90
CA SER A 79 -9.95 -10.58 -6.78
C SER A 79 -8.65 -10.17 -6.10
N VAL A 80 -8.28 -10.80 -4.98
CA VAL A 80 -7.02 -10.51 -4.29
C VAL A 80 -5.80 -10.85 -5.16
N ALA A 81 -5.82 -12.00 -5.85
CA ALA A 81 -4.74 -12.41 -6.74
C ALA A 81 -4.55 -11.44 -7.91
N ASP A 82 -5.64 -10.95 -8.50
CA ASP A 82 -5.60 -9.99 -9.60
C ASP A 82 -4.99 -8.65 -9.15
N GLY A 83 -5.37 -8.14 -7.97
CA GLY A 83 -4.78 -6.94 -7.40
C GLY A 83 -3.29 -7.10 -7.07
N TYR A 84 -2.89 -8.27 -6.55
CA TYR A 84 -1.49 -8.60 -6.31
C TYR A 84 -0.69 -8.63 -7.62
N ASN A 85 -1.20 -9.33 -8.64
CA ASN A 85 -0.54 -9.48 -9.94
C ASN A 85 -0.36 -8.12 -10.61
N TRP A 86 -1.39 -7.26 -10.57
CA TRP A 86 -1.29 -5.92 -11.12
C TRP A 86 -0.17 -5.11 -10.47
N ILE A 87 -0.04 -5.16 -9.14
CA ILE A 87 1.05 -4.48 -8.43
C ILE A 87 2.41 -5.07 -8.82
N ALA A 88 2.52 -6.39 -8.89
CA ALA A 88 3.77 -7.05 -9.30
C ALA A 88 4.19 -6.64 -10.73
N GLU A 89 3.24 -6.58 -11.67
CA GLU A 89 3.48 -6.08 -13.04
C GLU A 89 3.88 -4.62 -13.04
N TRP A 90 3.24 -3.78 -12.22
CA TRP A 90 3.61 -2.37 -12.10
C TRP A 90 5.04 -2.21 -11.55
N LEU A 91 5.44 -2.98 -10.54
CA LEU A 91 6.80 -2.97 -10.00
C LEU A 91 7.83 -3.42 -11.04
N ALA A 92 7.51 -4.43 -11.85
CA ALA A 92 8.35 -4.88 -12.96
C ALA A 92 8.51 -3.80 -14.05
N ALA A 93 7.45 -3.05 -14.34
CA ALA A 93 7.50 -1.95 -15.29
C ALA A 93 8.20 -0.69 -14.74
N ASN A 94 8.28 -0.54 -13.41
CA ASN A 94 8.83 0.64 -12.74
C ASN A 94 9.92 0.26 -11.71
N PRO A 95 10.99 -0.47 -12.10
CA PRO A 95 11.89 -1.13 -11.16
C PRO A 95 12.74 -0.18 -10.32
N LEU A 96 12.86 1.10 -10.72
CA LEU A 96 13.63 2.13 -10.01
C LEU A 96 12.73 3.10 -9.23
N GLN A 97 11.41 2.99 -9.35
CA GLN A 97 10.49 3.92 -8.71
C GLN A 97 10.31 3.54 -7.24
N THR A 98 10.60 4.47 -6.34
CA THR A 98 10.24 4.32 -4.92
C THR A 98 8.73 4.33 -4.73
N PHE A 99 8.23 3.49 -3.82
CA PHE A 99 6.79 3.28 -3.67
C PHE A 99 6.35 3.03 -2.22
N VAL A 100 5.08 3.34 -1.97
CA VAL A 100 4.32 3.10 -0.74
C VAL A 100 3.11 2.23 -1.08
N LEU A 101 2.73 1.35 -0.17
CA LEU A 101 1.53 0.52 -0.31
C LEU A 101 0.41 1.00 0.63
N GLY A 102 -0.77 1.32 0.09
CA GLY A 102 -1.93 1.77 0.85
C GLY A 102 -3.16 0.90 0.57
N GLY A 103 -3.72 0.26 1.60
CA GLY A 103 -4.84 -0.67 1.40
C GLY A 103 -5.98 -0.54 2.41
N TYR A 104 -7.20 -0.87 1.99
CA TYR A 104 -8.37 -0.95 2.88
C TYR A 104 -9.11 -2.27 2.70
N SER A 105 -9.48 -2.93 3.81
CA SER A 105 -10.26 -4.18 3.81
C SER A 105 -9.65 -5.24 2.89
N GLN A 106 -10.32 -5.69 1.84
CA GLN A 106 -9.73 -6.60 0.84
C GLN A 106 -8.45 -6.04 0.20
N GLY A 107 -8.40 -4.74 -0.12
CA GLY A 107 -7.19 -4.10 -0.62
C GLY A 107 -6.06 -4.07 0.40
N ALA A 108 -6.37 -4.08 1.70
CA ALA A 108 -5.36 -4.25 2.75
C ALA A 108 -4.73 -5.65 2.71
N GLU A 109 -5.49 -6.69 2.37
CA GLU A 109 -4.94 -8.03 2.13
C GLU A 109 -4.08 -8.08 0.85
N VAL A 110 -4.50 -7.43 -0.23
CA VAL A 110 -3.70 -7.30 -1.46
C VAL A 110 -2.32 -6.72 -1.15
N VAL A 111 -2.26 -5.55 -0.51
CA VAL A 111 -0.97 -4.90 -0.21
C VAL A 111 -0.16 -5.64 0.86
N SER A 112 -0.80 -6.37 1.77
CA SER A 112 -0.08 -7.17 2.77
C SER A 112 0.63 -8.36 2.12
N ARG A 113 -0.01 -9.01 1.15
CA ARG A 113 0.62 -10.10 0.37
C ARG A 113 1.83 -9.58 -0.42
N VAL A 114 1.69 -8.42 -1.07
CA VAL A 114 2.82 -7.75 -1.75
C VAL A 114 3.93 -7.43 -0.76
N ALA A 115 3.61 -6.87 0.42
CA ALA A 115 4.61 -6.53 1.43
C ALA A 115 5.33 -7.78 1.97
N ILE A 116 4.62 -8.89 2.21
CA ILE A 116 5.22 -10.17 2.59
C ILE A 116 6.23 -10.64 1.53
N ASP A 117 5.84 -10.59 0.26
CA ASP A 117 6.72 -11.03 -0.83
C ASP A 117 7.89 -10.09 -1.10
N ILE A 118 7.79 -8.80 -0.70
CA ILE A 118 8.91 -7.86 -0.70
C ILE A 118 9.90 -8.19 0.44
N MET A 119 9.42 -8.66 1.60
CA MET A 119 10.27 -8.92 2.76
C MET A 119 11.06 -10.24 2.60
N ASP A 120 10.41 -11.31 2.14
CA ASP A 120 11.03 -12.65 2.10
C ASP A 120 10.52 -13.51 0.92
N GLY A 121 10.16 -12.89 -0.20
CA GLY A 121 9.53 -13.59 -1.32
C GLY A 121 9.98 -13.16 -2.71
N PRO A 122 9.19 -13.48 -3.75
CA PRO A 122 9.53 -13.24 -5.16
C PRO A 122 9.61 -11.76 -5.55
N LEU A 123 9.24 -10.84 -4.66
CA LEU A 123 9.32 -9.40 -4.86
C LEU A 123 10.48 -8.75 -4.08
N ALA A 124 11.34 -9.55 -3.44
CA ALA A 124 12.44 -9.07 -2.60
C ALA A 124 13.40 -8.10 -3.29
N GLN A 125 13.59 -8.23 -4.62
CA GLN A 125 14.38 -7.28 -5.41
C GLN A 125 13.87 -5.83 -5.35
N TYR A 126 12.60 -5.61 -5.00
CA TYR A 126 12.01 -4.27 -4.89
C TYR A 126 12.12 -3.66 -3.49
N ALA A 127 12.62 -4.40 -2.49
CA ALA A 127 12.78 -3.92 -1.12
C ALA A 127 13.57 -2.60 -1.00
N PRO A 128 14.65 -2.33 -1.77
CA PRO A 128 15.36 -1.05 -1.70
C PRO A 128 14.49 0.17 -2.06
N ASN A 129 13.45 -0.03 -2.87
CA ASN A 129 12.55 1.02 -3.33
C ASN A 129 11.26 1.11 -2.48
N PHE A 130 11.03 0.15 -1.58
CA PHE A 130 9.88 0.15 -0.70
C PHE A 130 10.06 1.16 0.44
N VAL A 131 9.19 2.17 0.47
CA VAL A 131 9.21 3.23 1.49
C VAL A 131 8.43 2.82 2.73
N GLY A 132 7.37 2.04 2.56
CA GLY A 132 6.52 1.53 3.63
C GLY A 132 5.06 1.42 3.21
N GLY A 133 4.16 1.28 4.19
CA GLY A 133 2.73 1.19 3.87
C GLY A 133 1.81 1.43 5.05
N TYR A 134 0.53 1.52 4.73
CA TYR A 134 -0.54 1.69 5.71
C TYR A 134 -1.76 0.87 5.29
N THR A 135 -2.49 0.38 6.28
CA THR A 135 -3.70 -0.39 6.02
C THR A 135 -4.83 -0.03 6.97
N PHE A 136 -6.06 -0.16 6.48
CA PHE A 136 -7.29 -0.03 7.25
C PHE A 136 -8.04 -1.36 7.22
N GLY A 137 -8.39 -1.91 8.39
CA GLY A 137 -9.18 -3.15 8.47
C GLY A 137 -8.51 -4.37 7.81
N ASN A 138 -7.21 -4.57 8.05
CA ASN A 138 -6.40 -5.55 7.33
C ASN A 138 -6.71 -7.02 7.70
N PRO A 139 -7.23 -7.85 6.77
CA PRO A 139 -7.43 -9.28 6.98
C PRO A 139 -6.14 -10.06 7.26
N CYS A 140 -4.99 -9.57 6.79
CA CYS A 140 -3.67 -10.16 7.01
C CYS A 140 -2.95 -9.58 8.24
N ARG A 141 -3.59 -8.74 9.07
CA ARG A 141 -2.95 -8.12 10.23
C ARG A 141 -2.36 -9.17 11.19
N GLY A 142 -1.08 -9.04 11.52
CA GLY A 142 -0.44 -9.84 12.58
C GLY A 142 -0.94 -9.48 13.98
N ALA A 143 -0.83 -10.41 14.93
CA ALA A 143 -1.14 -10.14 16.32
C ALA A 143 -0.21 -9.05 16.89
N GLY A 144 -0.77 -8.09 17.62
CA GLY A 144 -0.01 -6.94 18.14
C GLY A 144 0.45 -5.93 17.07
N PHE A 145 0.00 -6.06 15.81
CA PHE A 145 0.33 -5.11 14.75
C PHE A 145 -0.79 -4.07 14.64
N TYR A 146 -0.44 -2.81 14.91
CA TYR A 146 -1.34 -1.66 14.86
C TYR A 146 -0.51 -0.38 14.67
N ALA A 147 -1.16 0.69 14.21
CA ALA A 147 -0.49 1.97 13.98
C ALA A 147 -0.10 2.67 15.31
N PRO A 148 0.93 3.52 15.33
CA PRO A 148 1.33 4.24 16.54
C PRO A 148 0.19 5.08 17.11
N GLY A 149 0.14 5.16 18.43
CA GLY A 149 -0.87 5.95 19.14
C GLY A 149 -2.28 5.34 19.10
N ILE A 150 -2.47 4.20 18.44
CA ILE A 150 -3.72 3.43 18.47
C ILE A 150 -3.60 2.34 19.55
N ALA A 151 -4.68 2.06 20.27
CA ALA A 151 -4.74 0.94 21.20
C ALA A 151 -4.76 -0.40 20.43
N ASP A 152 -4.06 -1.42 20.93
CA ASP A 152 -4.11 -2.75 20.34
C ASP A 152 -5.57 -3.27 20.35
N PRO A 153 -6.18 -3.55 19.18
CA PRO A 153 -7.53 -4.10 19.14
C PRO A 153 -7.61 -5.56 19.62
N GLY A 154 -6.47 -6.20 19.92
CA GLY A 154 -6.39 -7.62 20.27
C GLY A 154 -6.57 -8.53 19.05
N GLY A 155 -6.33 -9.83 19.24
CA GLY A 155 -6.46 -10.83 18.16
C GLY A 155 -5.55 -10.59 16.95
N HIS A 156 -5.93 -11.13 15.80
CA HIS A 156 -5.26 -10.97 14.50
C HIS A 156 -6.29 -10.87 13.35
N GLY A 157 -5.83 -10.61 12.13
CA GLY A 157 -6.69 -10.59 10.95
C GLY A 157 -7.21 -11.99 10.56
N ILE A 158 -8.38 -12.03 9.90
CA ILE A 158 -9.10 -13.28 9.60
C ILE A 158 -8.51 -14.10 8.44
N SER A 159 -7.61 -13.53 7.63
CA SER A 159 -6.99 -14.24 6.51
C SER A 159 -6.19 -15.45 7.02
N SER A 160 -6.14 -16.51 6.23
CA SER A 160 -5.27 -17.67 6.49
C SER A 160 -3.79 -17.34 6.36
N LEU A 161 -3.46 -16.17 5.81
CA LEU A 161 -2.12 -15.62 5.74
C LEU A 161 -2.08 -14.33 6.57
N ASN A 162 -1.32 -14.33 7.66
CA ASN A 162 -1.07 -13.12 8.44
C ASN A 162 0.39 -12.69 8.30
N MET A 163 0.62 -11.38 8.37
CA MET A 163 1.95 -10.81 8.46
C MET A 163 2.60 -11.26 9.77
N THR A 164 3.82 -11.79 9.68
CA THR A 164 4.64 -12.22 10.83
C THR A 164 5.56 -11.13 11.34
N GLU A 165 5.79 -10.10 10.53
CA GLU A 165 6.55 -8.90 10.86
C GLU A 165 5.98 -7.67 10.13
N LEU A 166 6.27 -6.49 10.66
CA LEU A 166 5.98 -5.23 9.98
C LEU A 166 7.17 -4.83 9.11
N PRO A 167 6.95 -4.22 7.94
CA PRO A 167 8.03 -3.73 7.09
C PRO A 167 9.00 -2.85 7.85
N MET A 168 10.28 -3.17 7.74
CA MET A 168 11.36 -2.37 8.31
C MET A 168 12.11 -1.60 7.24
N ARG A 169 12.49 -0.36 7.55
CA ARG A 169 13.44 0.42 6.79
C ARG A 169 14.50 0.94 7.75
N ASP A 170 15.77 0.71 7.43
CA ASP A 170 16.92 1.10 8.25
C ASP A 170 16.83 0.63 9.72
N GLY A 171 16.33 -0.60 9.93
CA GLY A 171 16.17 -1.21 11.26
C GLY A 171 15.01 -0.63 12.08
N GLN A 172 14.12 0.17 11.48
CA GLN A 172 12.92 0.68 12.13
C GLN A 172 11.68 0.19 11.41
N VAL A 173 10.67 -0.23 12.18
CA VAL A 173 9.32 -0.45 11.65
C VAL A 173 8.85 0.84 11.01
N VAL A 174 8.49 0.80 9.72
CA VAL A 174 7.98 1.97 9.04
C VAL A 174 6.68 2.41 9.72
N GLY A 175 6.71 3.62 10.28
CA GLY A 175 5.61 4.14 11.08
C GLY A 175 5.63 3.65 12.53
N ARG A 176 6.78 3.53 13.21
CA ARG A 176 6.86 3.71 14.68
C ARG A 176 7.51 5.06 14.98
N LEU A 177 6.76 6.00 15.55
CA LEU A 177 7.37 7.17 16.18
C LEU A 177 8.12 6.68 17.42
N ARG A 178 9.43 6.97 17.49
CA ARG A 178 10.17 6.81 18.74
C ARG A 178 9.51 7.71 19.79
N ALA A 179 9.09 7.13 20.91
CA ALA A 179 8.74 7.87 22.12
C ALA A 179 9.98 8.52 22.72
#